data_AF-A0A2V3IFA5-F1
#
_entry.id   AF-A0A2V3IFA5-F1
#
_cell.length_a   1.000
_cell.length_b   1.000
_cell.length_c   1.000
_cell.angle_alpha   90.00
_cell.angle_beta   90.00
_cell.angle_gamma   90.00
#
_symmetry.space_group_name_H-M   'P 1'
#
loop_
_entity.id
_entity.type
_entity.pdbx_description
1 polymer ?
#
loop_
_entity_poly.entity_id
_entity_poly.type
_entity_poly.pdbx_seq_one_letter_code
_entity_poly.pdbx_strand_id
1 'polypeptide(L)'
;MLRDQYLQNPAHWCELVQEVVGVCEQISSGVHRLRQRESNGSLLFPAMSINDCITKSKIENIYGIKHSVANGLLCALDVMLAGKTVLICGFGDVCMGCAMAMKAAGARCLVGETDPVQALMAGMEGYQVTTIETVLSEVRVSDHTVLIWEMV
;
A
#
# COMPACT_ATOMS: atom_id res chain seq x y z
N MET A 1 16.55 -10.49 -19.09
CA MET A 1 15.21 -10.56 -19.71
C MET A 1 14.85 -9.30 -20.50
N LEU A 2 14.67 -8.10 -19.92
CA LEU A 2 14.38 -6.89 -20.72
C LEU A 2 15.59 -6.34 -21.50
N ARG A 3 16.77 -6.38 -20.88
CA ARG A 3 18.03 -5.96 -21.53
C ARG A 3 18.37 -6.83 -22.73
N ASP A 4 18.15 -8.14 -22.62
CA ASP A 4 18.44 -9.08 -23.69
C ASP A 4 17.51 -8.86 -24.89
N GLN A 5 16.23 -8.56 -24.63
CA GLN A 5 15.29 -8.17 -25.68
C GLN A 5 15.73 -6.90 -26.41
N TYR A 6 16.21 -5.89 -25.68
CA TYR A 6 16.74 -4.66 -26.28
C TYR A 6 17.97 -4.93 -27.15
N LEU A 7 18.87 -5.83 -26.72
CA LEU A 7 20.04 -6.21 -27.52
C LEU A 7 19.66 -6.96 -28.80
N GLN A 8 18.58 -7.72 -28.78
CA GLN A 8 18.07 -8.44 -29.96
C GLN A 8 17.30 -7.54 -30.92
N ASN A 9 16.42 -6.68 -30.40
CA ASN A 9 15.68 -5.69 -31.16
C ASN A 9 15.56 -4.37 -30.37
N PRO A 10 16.42 -3.38 -30.67
CA PRO A 10 16.38 -2.08 -30.00
C PRO A 10 15.08 -1.29 -30.25
N ALA A 11 14.41 -1.51 -31.38
CA ALA A 11 13.20 -0.77 -31.76
C ALA A 11 11.91 -1.34 -31.17
N HIS A 12 11.96 -2.55 -30.60
CA HIS A 12 10.80 -3.32 -30.15
C HIS A 12 9.77 -2.51 -29.35
N TRP A 13 10.20 -1.79 -28.31
CA TRP A 13 9.30 -1.01 -27.45
C TRP A 13 8.76 0.25 -28.13
N CYS A 14 9.55 0.85 -29.03
CA CYS A 14 9.15 2.02 -29.80
C CYS A 14 8.11 1.67 -30.86
N GLU A 15 8.15 0.46 -31.41
CA GLU A 15 7.14 -0.06 -32.33
C GLU A 15 5.86 -0.41 -31.56
N LEU A 16 5.98 -1.17 -30.47
CA LEU A 16 4.84 -1.57 -29.64
C LEU A 16 4.06 -0.38 -29.10
N VAL A 17 4.74 0.67 -28.63
CA VAL A 17 4.06 1.83 -28.04
C VAL A 17 3.16 2.58 -29.03
N GLN A 18 3.44 2.48 -30.33
CA GLN A 18 2.61 3.09 -31.37
C GLN A 18 1.24 2.40 -31.50
N GLU A 19 1.13 1.13 -31.08
CA GLU A 19 -0.12 0.36 -31.09
C GLU A 19 -0.93 0.55 -29.79
N VAL A 20 -0.34 1.16 -28.75
CA VAL A 20 -1.01 1.36 -27.45
C VAL A 20 -1.98 2.53 -27.53
N VAL A 21 -3.28 2.24 -27.39
CA VAL A 21 -4.35 3.26 -27.40
C VAL A 21 -4.44 4.03 -26.09
N GLY A 22 -4.04 3.41 -24.98
CA GLY A 22 -4.04 4.04 -23.66
C GLY A 22 -3.80 3.04 -22.54
N VAL A 23 -3.71 3.55 -21.30
CA VAL A 23 -3.55 2.74 -20.10
C VAL A 23 -4.60 3.11 -19.06
N CYS A 24 -5.10 2.10 -18.35
CA CYS A 24 -5.88 2.31 -17.14
C CYS A 24 -5.07 1.82 -15.94
N GLU A 25 -4.71 2.73 -15.05
CA GLU A 25 -3.82 2.47 -13.93
C GLU A 25 -4.61 2.34 -12.63
N GLN A 26 -4.33 1.28 -11.88
CA GLN A 26 -5.15 0.87 -10.74
C GLN A 26 -4.52 1.26 -9.41
N ILE A 27 -3.20 1.34 -9.29
CA ILE A 27 -2.54 1.54 -7.99
C ILE A 27 -2.03 2.96 -7.80
N SER A 28 -2.07 3.46 -6.56
CA SER A 28 -1.69 4.84 -6.20
C SER A 28 -0.27 5.20 -6.68
N SER A 29 0.69 4.29 -6.52
CA SER A 29 2.08 4.51 -6.95
C SER A 29 2.22 4.55 -8.47
N GLY A 30 1.44 3.75 -9.20
CA GLY A 30 1.34 3.80 -10.66
C GLY A 30 0.76 5.14 -11.14
N VAL A 31 -0.31 5.61 -10.50
CA VAL A 31 -0.91 6.92 -10.80
C VAL A 31 0.07 8.05 -10.54
N HIS A 32 0.87 7.99 -9.47
CA HIS A 32 1.91 8.98 -9.21
C HIS A 32 2.94 9.04 -10.34
N ARG A 33 3.38 7.87 -10.84
CA ARG A 33 4.31 7.80 -11.99
C ARG A 33 3.69 8.33 -13.28
N LEU A 34 2.40 8.11 -13.51
CA LEU A 34 1.70 8.68 -14.67
C LEU A 34 1.62 10.20 -14.59
N ARG A 35 1.25 10.76 -13.43
CA ARG A 35 1.22 12.22 -13.20
C ARG A 35 2.61 12.84 -13.36
N GLN A 36 3.66 12.18 -12.88
CA GLN A 36 5.04 12.63 -13.09
C GLN A 36 5.44 12.62 -14.58
N ARG A 37 5.02 11.59 -15.34
CA ARG A 37 5.29 11.52 -16.77
C ARG A 37 4.52 12.60 -17.53
N GLU A 38 3.29 12.87 -17.15
CA GLU A 38 2.45 13.93 -17.69
C GLU A 38 3.08 15.31 -17.43
N SER A 39 3.48 15.61 -16.18
CA SER A 39 4.14 16.89 -15.85
C SER A 39 5.46 17.09 -16.60
N ASN A 40 6.15 16.00 -16.93
CA ASN A 40 7.40 16.02 -17.68
C ASN A 40 7.21 15.96 -19.20
N GLY A 41 5.97 15.92 -19.70
CA GLY A 41 5.66 15.79 -21.14
C GLY A 41 6.12 14.48 -21.77
N SER A 42 6.37 13.45 -20.96
CA SER A 42 6.91 12.14 -21.36
C SER A 42 5.85 11.03 -21.39
N LEU A 43 4.58 11.38 -21.16
CA LEU A 43 3.46 10.46 -21.27
C LEU A 43 3.07 10.31 -22.74
N LEU A 44 3.26 9.11 -23.30
CA LEU A 44 3.16 8.87 -24.74
C LEU A 44 1.74 8.55 -25.23
N PHE A 45 0.84 8.19 -24.32
CA PHE A 45 -0.53 7.78 -24.63
C PHE A 45 -1.48 8.21 -23.51
N PRO A 46 -2.79 8.34 -23.78
CA PRO A 46 -3.78 8.67 -22.78
C PRO A 46 -3.74 7.71 -21.59
N ALA A 47 -3.89 8.25 -20.39
CA ALA A 47 -3.92 7.47 -19.17
C ALA A 47 -5.17 7.81 -18.35
N MET A 48 -5.84 6.77 -17.83
CA MET A 48 -6.95 6.89 -16.91
C MET A 48 -6.55 6.33 -15.55
N SER A 49 -6.74 7.12 -14.50
CA SER A 49 -6.56 6.66 -13.13
C SER A 49 -7.85 5.99 -12.64
N ILE A 50 -7.83 4.67 -12.50
CA ILE A 50 -8.91 3.92 -11.84
C ILE A 50 -8.83 4.14 -10.33
N ASN A 51 -7.64 4.37 -9.78
CA ASN A 51 -7.46 4.57 -8.34
C ASN A 51 -8.21 5.80 -7.80
N ASP A 52 -8.39 6.84 -8.63
CA ASP A 52 -9.13 8.05 -8.24
C ASP A 52 -10.65 7.81 -8.22
N CYS A 53 -11.16 6.68 -8.73
CA CYS A 53 -12.56 6.33 -8.57
C CYS A 53 -12.88 6.05 -7.10
N ILE A 54 -14.00 6.62 -6.61
CA ILE A 54 -14.45 6.45 -5.21
C ILE A 54 -14.68 4.97 -4.89
N THR A 55 -15.28 4.22 -5.81
CA THR A 55 -15.53 2.78 -5.64
C THR A 55 -14.24 1.98 -5.55
N LYS A 56 -13.15 2.41 -6.21
CA LYS A 56 -11.84 1.75 -6.07
C LYS A 56 -11.22 2.14 -4.74
N SER A 57 -10.92 3.43 -4.56
CA SER A 57 -10.20 3.90 -3.37
C SER A 57 -10.93 3.62 -2.07
N LYS A 58 -12.23 3.91 -1.97
CA LYS A 58 -12.96 3.79 -0.69
C LYS A 58 -13.54 2.40 -0.43
N ILE A 59 -13.71 1.56 -1.46
CA ILE A 59 -14.20 0.19 -1.26
C ILE A 59 -13.06 -0.81 -1.34
N GLU A 60 -12.32 -0.86 -2.44
CA GLU A 60 -11.28 -1.88 -2.65
C GLU A 60 -10.08 -1.68 -1.72
N ASN A 61 -9.49 -0.47 -1.66
CA ASN A 61 -8.32 -0.27 -0.79
C ASN A 61 -8.66 -0.49 0.69
N ILE A 62 -9.83 -0.04 1.16
CA ILE A 62 -10.18 -0.17 2.57
C ILE A 62 -10.69 -1.59 2.88
N TYR A 63 -11.78 -2.01 2.24
CA TYR A 63 -12.49 -3.24 2.60
C TYR A 63 -11.91 -4.48 1.93
N GLY A 64 -11.34 -4.34 0.73
CA GLY A 64 -10.60 -5.43 0.09
C GLY A 64 -9.38 -5.82 0.92
N ILE A 65 -8.59 -4.84 1.35
CA ILE A 65 -7.43 -5.06 2.23
C ILE A 65 -7.85 -5.55 3.60
N LYS A 66 -8.92 -5.00 4.19
CA LYS A 66 -9.46 -5.49 5.46
C LYS A 66 -9.71 -7.01 5.45
N HIS A 67 -10.13 -7.56 4.31
CA HIS A 67 -10.29 -8.99 4.14
C HIS A 67 -8.96 -9.71 3.84
N SER A 68 -8.20 -9.23 2.86
CA SER A 68 -7.06 -9.97 2.31
C SER A 68 -5.84 -9.99 3.22
N VAL A 69 -5.59 -8.93 4.01
CA VAL A 69 -4.36 -8.83 4.83
C VAL A 69 -4.33 -9.87 5.95
N ALA A 70 -5.44 -10.03 6.67
CA ALA A 70 -5.54 -11.02 7.74
C ALA A 70 -5.44 -12.44 7.15
N ASN A 71 -6.12 -12.69 6.02
CA ASN A 71 -6.03 -13.96 5.31
C ASN A 71 -4.59 -14.27 4.88
N GLY A 72 -3.89 -13.30 4.27
CA GLY A 72 -2.51 -13.48 3.83
C GLY A 72 -1.54 -13.80 4.98
N LEU A 73 -1.67 -13.10 6.11
CA LEU A 73 -0.85 -13.36 7.29
C LEU A 73 -1.13 -14.73 7.90
N LEU A 74 -2.41 -15.13 7.99
CA LEU A 74 -2.79 -16.44 8.51
C LEU A 74 -2.29 -17.56 7.60
N CYS A 75 -2.50 -17.46 6.29
CA CYS A 75 -2.02 -18.47 5.33
C CYS A 75 -0.49 -18.61 5.28
N ALA A 76 0.25 -17.52 5.54
CA ALA A 76 1.71 -17.54 5.45
C ALA A 76 2.40 -17.95 6.76
N LEU A 77 1.82 -17.60 7.91
CA LEU A 77 2.51 -17.69 9.20
C LEU A 77 1.81 -18.61 10.21
N ASP A 78 0.53 -18.95 10.03
CA ASP A 78 -0.28 -19.72 10.97
C ASP A 78 -0.20 -19.19 12.43
N VAL A 79 -0.10 -17.86 12.59
CA VAL A 79 0.04 -17.21 13.90
C VAL A 79 -1.29 -16.66 14.45
N MET A 80 -1.47 -16.75 15.76
CA MET A 80 -2.55 -16.06 16.46
C MET A 80 -2.36 -14.54 16.41
N LEU A 81 -3.28 -13.79 15.81
CA LEU A 81 -3.18 -12.32 15.74
C LEU A 81 -3.60 -11.63 17.05
N ALA A 82 -4.54 -12.22 17.79
CA ALA A 82 -5.03 -11.67 19.04
C ALA A 82 -3.92 -11.55 20.09
N GLY A 83 -3.86 -10.40 20.78
CA GLY A 83 -2.85 -10.10 21.80
C GLY A 83 -1.48 -9.70 21.25
N LYS A 84 -1.22 -9.85 19.94
CA LYS A 84 0.02 -9.36 19.31
C LYS A 84 -0.02 -7.85 19.16
N THR A 85 1.16 -7.23 19.18
CA THR A 85 1.30 -5.82 18.78
C THR A 85 1.58 -5.75 17.29
N VAL A 86 0.81 -4.97 16.54
CA VAL A 86 0.97 -4.79 15.10
C VAL A 86 1.26 -3.32 14.83
N LEU A 87 2.37 -3.03 14.17
CA LEU A 87 2.70 -1.68 13.72
C LEU A 87 2.30 -1.55 12.26
N ILE A 88 1.52 -0.52 11.97
CA ILE A 88 1.03 -0.16 10.64
C ILE A 88 1.73 1.12 10.23
N CYS A 89 2.51 1.06 9.16
CA CYS A 89 3.23 2.22 8.63
C CYS A 89 2.37 2.90 7.56
N GLY A 90 1.88 4.09 7.88
CA GLY A 90 0.88 4.84 7.13
C GLY A 90 -0.53 4.65 7.67
N PHE A 91 -1.43 5.55 7.31
CA PHE A 91 -2.85 5.53 7.63
C PHE A 91 -3.71 6.07 6.47
N GLY A 92 -3.24 5.86 5.23
CA GLY A 92 -4.04 6.01 4.02
C GLY A 92 -5.13 4.93 3.89
N ASP A 93 -5.86 4.90 2.78
CA ASP A 93 -7.02 4.00 2.59
C ASP A 93 -6.66 2.51 2.79
N VAL A 94 -5.51 2.05 2.29
CA VAL A 94 -5.03 0.68 2.47
C VAL A 94 -4.71 0.39 3.94
N CYS A 95 -3.88 1.22 4.57
CA CYS A 95 -3.49 1.05 5.97
C CYS A 95 -4.65 1.20 6.95
N MET A 96 -5.67 1.99 6.62
CA MET A 96 -6.92 2.04 7.37
C MET A 96 -7.63 0.68 7.35
N GLY A 97 -7.69 0.02 6.18
CA GLY A 97 -8.19 -1.35 6.04
C GLY A 97 -7.40 -2.35 6.89
N CYS A 98 -6.07 -2.26 6.86
CA CYS A 98 -5.17 -3.05 7.71
C CYS A 98 -5.47 -2.86 9.20
N ALA A 99 -5.59 -1.60 9.64
CA ALA A 99 -5.83 -1.28 11.04
C ALA A 99 -7.16 -1.83 11.55
N MET A 100 -8.21 -1.69 10.74
CA MET A 100 -9.52 -2.27 11.02
C MET A 100 -9.47 -3.79 11.12
N ALA A 101 -8.76 -4.48 10.23
CA ALA A 101 -8.64 -5.94 10.24
C ALA A 101 -7.90 -6.44 11.48
N MET A 102 -6.75 -5.83 11.77
CA MET A 102 -5.90 -6.24 12.90
C MET A 102 -6.60 -5.96 14.24
N LYS A 103 -7.28 -4.82 14.37
CA LYS A 103 -8.09 -4.49 15.56
C LYS A 103 -9.24 -5.48 15.74
N ALA A 104 -9.93 -5.84 14.66
CA ALA A 104 -11.01 -6.83 14.70
C ALA A 104 -10.49 -8.24 15.05
N ALA A 105 -9.26 -8.58 14.68
CA ALA A 105 -8.59 -9.81 15.06
C ALA A 105 -8.06 -9.82 16.50
N GLY A 106 -8.26 -8.74 17.27
CA GLY A 106 -7.85 -8.63 18.68
C GLY A 106 -6.38 -8.24 18.88
N ALA A 107 -5.70 -7.74 17.84
CA ALA A 107 -4.35 -7.22 17.95
C ALA A 107 -4.31 -5.80 18.57
N ARG A 108 -3.21 -5.47 19.22
CA ARG A 108 -2.87 -4.09 19.62
C ARG A 108 -2.26 -3.36 18.44
N CYS A 109 -3.03 -2.53 17.76
CA CYS A 109 -2.58 -1.77 16.60
C CYS A 109 -1.91 -0.45 16.99
N LEU A 110 -0.69 -0.24 16.49
CA LEU A 110 0.05 1.01 16.52
C LEU A 110 0.13 1.57 15.10
N VAL A 111 0.13 2.88 14.94
CA VAL A 111 0.22 3.55 13.64
C VAL A 111 1.44 4.46 13.61
N GLY A 112 2.26 4.35 12.57
CA GLY A 112 3.29 5.33 12.27
C GLY A 112 2.86 6.18 11.08
N GLU A 113 2.73 7.49 11.26
CA GLU A 113 2.33 8.40 10.17
C GLU A 113 3.19 9.66 10.13
N THR A 114 3.41 10.13 8.91
CA THR A 114 4.09 11.39 8.61
C THR A 114 3.11 12.53 8.35
N ASP A 115 1.90 12.22 7.85
CA ASP A 115 0.87 13.23 7.63
C ASP A 115 0.10 13.50 8.94
N PRO A 116 0.10 14.75 9.46
CA PRO A 116 -0.56 15.09 10.72
C PRO A 116 -2.09 14.90 10.70
N VAL A 117 -2.73 15.03 9.53
CA VAL A 117 -4.19 14.83 9.39
C VAL A 117 -4.50 13.34 9.48
N GLN A 118 -3.76 12.50 8.78
CA GLN A 118 -3.92 11.04 8.84
C GLN A 118 -3.58 10.50 10.23
N ALA A 119 -2.53 11.04 10.87
CA ALA A 119 -2.19 10.73 12.25
C ALA A 119 -3.32 11.10 13.23
N LEU A 120 -3.90 12.29 13.09
CA LEU A 120 -5.03 12.71 13.94
C LEU A 120 -6.23 11.78 13.75
N MET A 121 -6.56 11.40 12.52
CA MET A 121 -7.63 10.44 12.25
C MET A 121 -7.35 9.07 12.88
N ALA A 122 -6.10 8.58 12.81
CA ALA A 122 -5.72 7.35 13.49
C ALA A 122 -5.95 7.44 15.01
N GLY A 123 -5.59 8.57 15.62
CA GLY A 123 -5.86 8.85 17.03
C GLY A 123 -7.35 8.87 17.36
N MET A 124 -8.18 9.48 16.52
CA MET A 124 -9.65 9.51 16.69
C MET A 124 -10.29 8.13 16.61
N GLU A 125 -9.73 7.23 15.78
CA GLU A 125 -10.14 5.82 15.69
C GLU A 125 -9.60 4.95 16.85
N GLY A 126 -8.85 5.54 17.78
CA GLY A 126 -8.31 4.91 18.98
C GLY A 126 -7.00 4.15 18.78
N TYR A 127 -6.26 4.44 17.71
CA TYR A 127 -4.91 3.91 17.50
C TYR A 127 -3.87 4.80 18.17
N GLN A 128 -2.85 4.19 18.78
CA GLN A 128 -1.69 4.92 19.27
C GLN A 128 -0.80 5.30 18.08
N VAL A 129 -0.61 6.59 17.85
CA VAL A 129 0.35 7.11 16.86
C VAL A 129 1.74 7.15 17.49
N THR A 130 2.74 6.62 16.80
CA THR A 130 4.11 6.47 17.30
C THR A 130 5.12 6.46 16.15
N THR A 131 6.42 6.45 16.46
CA THR A 131 7.48 6.29 15.46
C THR A 131 8.01 4.87 15.43
N ILE A 132 8.56 4.45 14.28
CA ILE A 132 9.14 3.12 14.12
C ILE A 132 10.27 2.90 15.13
N GLU A 133 11.11 3.89 15.36
CA GLU A 133 12.24 3.83 16.29
C GLU A 133 11.78 3.55 17.73
N THR A 134 10.71 4.21 18.16
CA THR A 134 10.12 4.02 19.48
C THR A 134 9.61 2.59 19.61
N VAL A 135 8.86 2.11 18.62
CA VAL A 135 8.30 0.75 18.64
C VAL A 135 9.40 -0.31 18.60
N LEU A 136 10.41 -0.16 17.75
CA LEU A 136 11.54 -1.10 17.68
C LEU A 136 12.26 -1.23 19.03
N SER A 137 12.32 -0.16 19.82
CA SER A 137 12.92 -0.19 21.16
C SER A 137 12.04 -0.89 22.21
N GLU A 138 10.71 -0.86 22.04
CA GLU A 138 9.73 -1.49 22.91
C GLU A 138 9.50 -2.98 22.59
N VAL A 139 9.74 -3.38 21.33
CA VAL A 139 9.58 -4.75 20.84
C VAL A 139 10.75 -5.61 21.34
N ARG A 140 10.63 -6.14 22.56
CA ARG A 140 11.53 -7.18 23.08
C ARG A 140 11.16 -8.55 22.50
N VAL A 141 12.17 -9.27 21.99
CA VAL A 141 12.50 -10.72 21.92
C VAL A 141 11.43 -11.78 22.31
N SER A 142 10.14 -11.52 22.12
CA SER A 142 9.07 -12.52 22.24
C SER A 142 8.17 -12.39 21.01
N ASP A 143 8.67 -12.87 19.86
CA ASP A 143 7.99 -13.41 18.67
C ASP A 143 6.68 -12.77 18.12
N HIS A 144 6.30 -11.56 18.51
CA HIS A 144 4.89 -11.12 18.41
C HIS A 144 4.70 -9.72 17.82
N THR A 145 5.52 -9.34 16.83
CA THR A 145 5.30 -8.10 16.07
C THR A 145 5.18 -8.38 14.58
N VAL A 146 4.01 -8.06 14.04
CA VAL A 146 3.79 -8.02 12.60
C VAL A 146 3.96 -6.57 12.18
N LEU A 147 4.89 -6.32 11.27
CA LEU A 147 5.03 -5.04 10.59
C LEU A 147 4.21 -5.10 9.31
N ILE A 148 3.25 -4.19 9.17
CA ILE A 148 2.49 -4.03 7.94
C ILE A 148 2.89 -2.69 7.34
N TRP A 149 3.62 -2.75 6.24
CA TRP A 149 4.11 -1.60 5.49
C TRP A 149 3.42 -1.54 4.13
N GLU A 150 2.84 -0.39 3.78
CA GLU A 150 2.46 -0.09 2.39
C GLU A 150 3.63 0.62 1.68
N MET A 151 4.17 0.00 0.62
CA MET A 151 5.17 0.67 -0.22
C MET A 151 4.46 1.83 -0.94
N VAL A 152 4.65 3.05 -0.42
CA VAL A 152 4.42 4.28 -1.18
C VAL A 152 5.54 4.47 -2.18
#